data_AF-A0A7C0YTY3-F1
#
_entry.id   AF-A0A7C0YTY3-F1
#
_cell.length_a   1.000
_cell.length_b   1.000
_cell.length_c   1.000
_cell.angle_alpha   90.00
_cell.angle_beta   90.00
_cell.angle_gamma   90.00
#
_symmetry.space_group_name_H-M   'P 1'
#
loop_
_entity.id
_entity.type
_entity.pdbx_description
1 polymer ?
#
loop_
_entity_poly.entity_id
_entity_poly.type
_entity_poly.pdbx_seq_one_letter_code
_entity_poly.pdbx_strand_id
1 'polypeptide(L)'
;MLLRDLIDCYEKVRSTTSKLEKIDIVASFLKKLDDEDIPIACYILTGKAFPEWTGKELNVGWSTLWDCIRKVSGVSEKELFEAFD
;
A
#
# COMPACT_ATOMS: atom_id res chain seq x y z
N MET A 1 12.98 -1.32 5.37
CA MET A 1 11.92 -2.28 4.99
C MET A 1 11.75 -2.32 3.48
N LEU A 2 11.53 -3.48 2.86
CA LEU A 2 11.20 -3.55 1.43
C LEU A 2 9.68 -3.50 1.21
N LEU A 3 9.23 -2.96 0.07
CA LEU A 3 7.80 -2.91 -0.27
C LEU A 3 7.16 -4.31 -0.33
N ARG A 4 7.92 -5.34 -0.72
CA ARG A 4 7.45 -6.74 -0.74
C ARG A 4 7.02 -7.22 0.64
N ASP A 5 7.75 -6.84 1.69
CA ASP A 5 7.44 -7.26 3.07
C ASP A 5 6.08 -6.73 3.51
N LEU A 6 5.76 -5.49 3.11
CA LEU A 6 4.47 -4.86 3.37
C LEU A 6 3.34 -5.51 2.57
N ILE A 7 3.57 -5.83 1.29
CA ILE A 7 2.60 -6.54 0.44
C ILE A 7 2.26 -7.91 1.04
N ASP A 8 3.26 -8.66 1.49
CA ASP A 8 3.06 -9.95 2.14
C ASP A 8 2.23 -9.82 3.43
N CYS A 9 2.38 -8.71 4.17
CA CYS A 9 1.52 -8.41 5.32
C CYS A 9 0.08 -8.15 4.87
N TYR A 10 -0.15 -7.36 3.82
CA TYR A 10 -1.49 -7.08 3.31
C TYR A 10 -2.20 -8.34 2.82
N GLU A 11 -1.53 -9.22 2.08
CA GLU A 11 -2.14 -10.46 1.59
C GLU A 11 -2.55 -11.38 2.74
N LYS A 12 -1.73 -11.49 3.79
CA LYS A 12 -2.09 -12.25 5.00
C LYS A 12 -3.27 -11.64 5.76
N VAL A 13 -3.30 -10.30 5.87
CA VAL A 13 -4.44 -9.60 6.47
C VAL A 13 -5.71 -9.82 5.66
N ARG A 14 -5.61 -9.81 4.32
CA ARG A 14 -6.71 -10.03 3.38
C ARG A 14 -7.23 -11.46 3.41
N SER A 15 -6.38 -12.45 3.68
CA SER A 15 -6.75 -13.87 3.70
C SER A 15 -7.61 -14.28 4.90
N THR A 16 -7.86 -13.38 5.86
CA THR A 16 -8.67 -13.66 7.05
C THR A 16 -9.69 -12.56 7.35
N THR A 17 -10.81 -12.95 7.96
CA THR A 17 -11.81 -12.03 8.52
C THR A 17 -11.66 -11.87 10.03
N SER A 18 -10.87 -12.71 10.70
CA SER A 18 -10.68 -12.70 12.15
C SER A 18 -9.90 -11.46 12.59
N LYS A 19 -10.51 -10.65 13.48
CA LYS A 19 -9.87 -9.45 14.02
C LYS A 19 -8.59 -9.79 14.80
N LEU A 20 -8.62 -10.87 15.60
CA LEU A 20 -7.47 -11.29 16.40
C LEU A 20 -6.31 -11.75 15.52
N GLU A 21 -6.59 -12.53 14.47
CA GLU A 21 -5.54 -12.94 13.53
C GLU A 21 -4.92 -11.75 12.79
N LYS A 22 -5.72 -10.75 12.39
CA LYS A 22 -5.19 -9.51 11.78
C LYS A 22 -4.26 -8.78 12.74
N ILE A 23 -4.62 -8.70 14.03
CA ILE A 23 -3.77 -8.10 15.07
C ILE A 23 -2.45 -8.86 15.15
N ASP A 24 -2.49 -10.20 15.22
CA ASP A 24 -1.29 -11.03 15.33
C ASP A 24 -0.38 -10.92 14.11
N ILE A 25 -0.95 -10.88 12.90
CA ILE A 25 -0.22 -10.70 11.64
C ILE A 25 0.52 -9.35 11.65
N VAL A 26 -0.19 -8.26 11.93
CA VAL A 26 0.38 -6.91 11.92
C VAL A 26 1.41 -6.75 13.03
N ALA A 27 1.13 -7.23 14.25
CA ALA A 27 2.09 -7.19 15.36
C ALA A 27 3.37 -7.97 15.05
N SER A 28 3.25 -9.15 14.43
CA SER A 28 4.40 -9.96 14.02
C SER A 28 5.23 -9.31 12.91
N PHE A 29 4.59 -8.54 12.02
CA PHE A 29 5.25 -7.76 11.00
C PHE A 29 6.01 -6.57 11.62
N LEU A 30 5.35 -5.76 12.45
CA LEU A 30 5.96 -4.57 13.08
C LEU A 30 7.16 -4.92 13.97
N LYS A 31 7.13 -6.06 14.68
CA LYS A 31 8.26 -6.53 15.50
C LYS A 31 9.56 -6.83 14.73
N LYS A 32 9.49 -6.93 13.40
CA LYS A 32 10.65 -7.20 12.54
C LYS A 32 11.23 -5.94 11.89
N LEU A 33 10.58 -4.79 12.10
CA LEU A 33 10.99 -3.53 11.50
C LEU A 33 11.93 -2.79 12.45
N ASP A 34 12.85 -2.04 11.85
CA ASP A 34 13.70 -1.10 12.59
C ASP A 34 12.91 0.17 12.94
N ASP A 35 13.38 0.93 13.93
CA ASP A 35 12.67 2.09 14.48
C ASP A 35 12.31 3.15 13.42
N GLU A 36 13.11 3.29 12.37
CA GLU A 36 12.87 4.23 11.27
C GLU A 36 11.71 3.80 10.36
N ASP A 37 11.51 2.49 10.19
CA ASP A 37 10.48 1.94 9.30
C ASP A 37 9.11 1.86 9.98
N ILE A 38 9.06 1.69 11.31
CA ILE A 38 7.80 1.50 12.06
C ILE A 38 6.78 2.63 11.77
N PRO A 39 7.14 3.93 11.86
CA PRO A 39 6.19 5.00 11.56
C PRO A 39 5.66 4.94 10.13
N ILE A 40 6.54 4.66 9.16
CA ILE A 40 6.21 4.58 7.74
C ILE A 40 5.22 3.44 7.50
N ALA A 41 5.52 2.25 8.04
CA ALA A 41 4.65 1.09 7.95
C ALA A 41 3.27 1.35 8.54
N CYS A 42 3.17 1.97 9.73
CA CYS A 42 1.90 2.28 10.38
C CYS A 42 1.01 3.20 9.54
N TYR A 43 1.57 4.23 8.90
CA TYR A 43 0.81 5.11 8.01
C TYR A 43 0.36 4.38 6.74
N ILE A 44 1.26 3.68 6.05
CA ILE A 44 0.89 3.01 4.80
C ILE A 44 -0.13 1.90 5.06
N LEU A 45 0.04 1.07 6.11
CA LEU A 45 -0.93 0.03 6.52
C LEU A 45 -2.35 0.57 6.73
N THR A 46 -2.48 1.84 7.11
CA THR A 46 -3.77 2.52 7.31
C THR A 46 -4.23 3.34 6.11
N GLY A 47 -3.58 3.18 4.96
CA GLY A 47 -3.93 3.85 3.70
C GLY A 47 -3.49 5.31 3.62
N LYS A 48 -2.51 5.72 4.44
CA LYS A 48 -2.04 7.10 4.53
C LYS A 48 -0.60 7.21 4.02
N ALA A 49 -0.36 8.17 3.12
CA ALA A 49 0.98 8.47 2.62
C ALA A 49 1.78 9.36 3.60
N PHE A 50 1.08 10.20 4.38
CA PHE A 50 1.69 11.15 5.31
C PHE A 50 0.92 11.21 6.63
N PRO A 51 1.59 11.61 7.72
CA PRO A 51 0.92 12.01 8.96
C PRO A 51 0.01 13.24 8.76
N GLU A 52 -1.14 13.25 9.44
CA GLU A 52 -2.16 14.30 9.30
C GLU A 52 -1.63 15.69 9.70
N TRP A 53 -0.78 15.74 10.72
CA TRP A 53 -0.20 16.99 11.24
C TRP A 53 0.82 17.63 10.30
N THR A 54 1.24 16.95 9.23
CA THR A 54 2.20 17.50 8.26
C THR A 54 1.57 18.45 7.25
N GLY A 55 0.24 18.39 7.06
CA GLY A 55 -0.44 19.12 6.00
C GLY A 55 0.00 18.74 4.58
N LYS A 56 0.71 17.62 4.42
CA LYS A 56 1.17 17.14 3.11
C LYS A 56 0.09 16.33 2.43
N GLU A 57 -0.04 16.56 1.13
CA GLU A 57 -0.91 15.79 0.25
C GLU A 57 -0.09 15.20 -0.89
N LEU A 58 -0.46 13.99 -1.34
CA LEU A 58 0.22 13.33 -2.45
C LEU A 58 0.04 14.09 -3.76
N ASN A 59 -1.10 14.80 -3.92
CA ASN A 59 -1.42 15.57 -5.13
C ASN A 59 -1.34 14.75 -6.43
N VAL A 60 -1.73 13.49 -6.37
CA VAL A 60 -1.74 12.57 -7.51
C VAL A 60 -3.19 12.19 -7.81
N GLY A 61 -3.66 12.62 -8.98
CA GLY A 61 -4.99 12.28 -9.49
C GLY A 61 -5.02 11.00 -10.32
N TRP A 62 -6.23 10.57 -10.66
CA TRP A 62 -6.47 9.35 -11.44
C TRP A 62 -5.78 9.35 -12.81
N SER A 63 -5.81 10.48 -13.54
CA SER A 63 -5.16 10.62 -14.85
C SER A 63 -3.65 10.37 -14.76
N THR A 64 -3.00 10.90 -13.72
CA THR A 64 -1.56 10.69 -13.49
C THR A 64 -1.25 9.23 -13.23
N LEU A 65 -2.06 8.53 -12.41
CA LEU A 65 -1.88 7.10 -12.17
C LEU A 65 -2.08 6.28 -13.46
N TRP A 66 -3.11 6.62 -14.24
CA TRP A 66 -3.41 5.98 -15.52
C TRP A 66 -2.22 6.07 -16.49
N ASP A 67 -1.68 7.27 -16.67
CA ASP A 67 -0.53 7.53 -17.54
C ASP A 67 0.73 6.81 -17.04
N CYS A 68 0.97 6.81 -15.72
CA CYS A 68 2.08 6.09 -15.12
C CYS A 68 2.01 4.59 -15.37
N ILE A 69 0.84 3.97 -15.19
CA ILE A 69 0.66 2.53 -15.40
C ILE A 69 0.94 2.20 -16.87
N ARG A 70 0.33 2.94 -17.82
CA ARG A 70 0.56 2.73 -19.26
C ARG A 70 2.03 2.86 -19.64
N LYS A 71 2.72 3.86 -19.09
CA LYS A 71 4.14 4.11 -19.40
C LYS A 71 5.05 3.01 -18.88
N VAL A 72 4.75 2.43 -17.72
CA VAL A 72 5.58 1.38 -17.10
C VAL A 72 5.27 0.00 -17.67
N SER A 73 3.99 -0.30 -17.96
CA SER A 73 3.58 -1.61 -18.47
C SER A 73 3.63 -1.74 -19.99
N GLY A 74 3.61 -0.62 -20.73
CA GLY A 74 3.57 -0.61 -22.19
C GLY A 74 2.21 -0.95 -22.81
N VAL A 75 1.16 -1.09 -21.98
CA VAL A 75 -0.19 -1.44 -22.46
C VAL A 75 -0.88 -0.24 -23.13
N SER A 76 -1.75 -0.56 -24.08
CA SER A 76 -2.63 0.41 -24.72
C SER A 76 -3.72 0.90 -23.75
N GLU A 77 -4.34 2.03 -24.11
CA GLU A 77 -5.47 2.58 -23.33
C GLU A 77 -6.62 1.58 -23.20
N LYS A 78 -6.89 0.89 -24.31
CA LYS A 78 -7.98 -0.08 -24.41
C LYS A 78 -7.75 -1.26 -23.48
N GLU A 79 -6.54 -1.83 -23.49
CA GLU A 79 -6.18 -2.93 -22.59
C GLU A 79 -6.24 -2.52 -21.12
N LEU A 80 -5.83 -1.29 -20.79
CA LEU A 80 -5.91 -0.80 -19.43
C LEU A 80 -7.36 -0.59 -19.00
N PHE A 81 -8.21 -0.05 -19.88
CA PHE A 81 -9.64 0.11 -19.65
C PHE A 81 -10.33 -1.23 -19.40
N GLU A 82 -10.08 -2.23 -20.25
CA GLU A 82 -10.63 -3.58 -20.11
C GLU A 82 -10.19 -4.31 -18.82
N ALA A 83 -9.04 -3.95 -18.24
CA ALA A 83 -8.56 -4.54 -16.99
C ALA A 83 -9.16 -3.89 -15.73
N PHE A 84 -9.67 -2.66 -15.85
CA PHE A 84 -10.24 -1.90 -14.73
C PHE A 84 -11.77 -1.92 -14.69
N ASP A 85 -12.45 -2.12 -15.82
CA ASP A 85 -13.90 -2.35 -15.91
C ASP A 85 -14.30 -3.74 -15.36
#